data_AF-A0A960SXL5-F1
#
_entry.id   AF-A0A960SXL5-F1
#
_cell.length_a   1.000
_cell.length_b   1.000
_cell.length_c   1.000
_cell.angle_alpha   90.00
_cell.angle_beta   90.00
_cell.angle_gamma   90.00
#
_symmetry.space_group_name_H-M   'P 1'
#
loop_
_entity.id
_entity.type
_entity.pdbx_description
1 polymer ?
#
loop_
_entity_poly.entity_id
_entity_poly.type
_entity_poly.pdbx_seq_one_letter_code
_entity_poly.pdbx_strand_id
1 'polypeptide(L)'
;GFELRPERVPAGDMAFSNKALGEYKRIRPIVQLGDLYRLRSPYEGDTSSLMYVHDAQGKQRAVFFAFLMEQHVGDVHGPIQLRGLDPAKRYLLREINLADPAKPMSRYHDHVLGGDFLMNRGLDIPWNKKGDYQSFVIELEETNAR
;
A
#
# COMPACT_ATOMS: atom_id res chain seq x y z
N GLY A 1 4.19 -16.34 -4.15
CA GLY A 1 3.51 -17.62 -4.40
C GLY A 1 2.86 -18.08 -3.10
N PHE A 2 2.21 -19.25 -3.09
CA PHE A 2 1.74 -19.89 -1.86
C PHE A 2 2.58 -21.14 -1.62
N GLU A 3 3.04 -21.33 -0.39
CA GLU A 3 3.76 -22.53 0.06
C GLU A 3 3.05 -23.06 1.30
N LEU A 4 1.84 -23.58 1.10
CA LEU A 4 0.93 -24.05 2.15
C LEU A 4 0.17 -25.26 1.61
N ARG A 5 -0.39 -26.10 2.50
CA ARG A 5 -1.26 -27.22 2.12
C ARG A 5 -2.71 -26.73 2.04
N PRO A 6 -3.33 -26.60 0.85
CA PRO A 6 -4.66 -26.00 0.72
C PRO A 6 -5.74 -26.72 1.54
N GLU A 7 -5.63 -28.05 1.66
CA GLU A 7 -6.53 -28.90 2.44
C GLU A 7 -6.58 -28.55 3.94
N ARG A 8 -5.57 -27.84 4.46
CA ARG A 8 -5.47 -27.47 5.88
C ARG A 8 -5.79 -25.99 6.13
N VAL A 9 -6.12 -25.22 5.10
CA VAL A 9 -6.45 -23.81 5.24
C VAL A 9 -7.94 -23.67 5.55
N PRO A 10 -8.32 -22.96 6.63
CA PRO A 10 -9.73 -22.69 6.94
C PRO A 10 -10.46 -22.04 5.76
N ALA A 11 -11.76 -22.30 5.61
CA ALA A 11 -12.53 -21.81 4.46
C ALA A 11 -12.50 -20.27 4.32
N GLY A 12 -12.52 -19.54 5.44
CA GLY A 12 -12.40 -18.08 5.45
C GLY A 12 -11.04 -17.60 4.90
N ASP A 13 -9.95 -18.23 5.34
CA ASP A 13 -8.59 -17.91 4.91
C ASP A 13 -8.35 -18.30 3.44
N MET A 14 -8.98 -19.36 2.96
CA MET A 14 -8.98 -19.73 1.54
C MET A 14 -9.68 -18.67 0.69
N ALA A 15 -10.84 -18.18 1.12
CA ALA A 15 -11.56 -17.12 0.42
C ALA A 15 -10.73 -15.83 0.34
N PHE A 16 -10.09 -15.45 1.46
CA PHE A 16 -9.19 -14.30 1.50
C PHE A 16 -7.97 -14.51 0.59
N SER A 17 -7.34 -15.68 0.62
CA SER A 17 -6.18 -16.00 -0.22
C SER A 17 -6.50 -15.91 -1.72
N ASN A 18 -7.67 -16.38 -2.14
CA ASN A 18 -8.13 -16.27 -3.52
C ASN A 18 -8.33 -14.81 -3.94
N LYS A 19 -8.90 -13.98 -3.06
CA LYS A 19 -9.04 -12.54 -3.29
C LYS A 19 -7.67 -11.86 -3.41
N ALA A 20 -6.77 -12.14 -2.47
CA ALA A 20 -5.41 -11.60 -2.47
C ALA A 20 -4.63 -11.99 -3.74
N LEU A 21 -4.81 -13.21 -4.25
CA LEU A 21 -4.23 -13.66 -5.52
C LEU A 21 -4.78 -12.86 -6.71
N GLY A 22 -6.09 -12.56 -6.71
CA GLY A 22 -6.75 -11.71 -7.70
C GLY A 22 -6.17 -10.30 -7.71
N GLU A 23 -6.08 -9.66 -6.53
CA GLU A 23 -5.45 -8.35 -6.38
C GLU A 23 -4.00 -8.36 -6.84
N TYR A 24 -3.21 -9.35 -6.42
CA TYR A 24 -1.82 -9.46 -6.84
C TYR A 24 -1.68 -9.59 -8.36
N LYS A 25 -2.53 -10.37 -9.04
CA LYS A 25 -2.52 -10.46 -10.52
C LYS A 25 -2.77 -9.09 -11.16
N ARG A 26 -3.64 -8.27 -10.57
CA ARG A 26 -3.99 -6.93 -11.07
C ARG A 26 -2.85 -5.92 -10.93
N ILE A 27 -2.10 -5.99 -9.82
CA ILE A 27 -0.94 -5.11 -9.58
C ILE A 27 0.41 -5.69 -10.02
N ARG A 28 0.45 -6.96 -10.45
CA ARG A 28 1.67 -7.68 -10.82
C ARG A 28 2.58 -6.91 -11.79
N PRO A 29 2.09 -6.27 -12.87
CA PRO A 29 2.96 -5.52 -13.76
C PRO A 29 3.71 -4.40 -13.05
N ILE A 30 3.05 -3.71 -12.12
CA ILE A 30 3.66 -2.64 -11.33
C ILE A 30 4.74 -3.21 -10.41
N VAL A 31 4.45 -4.30 -9.70
CA VAL A 31 5.39 -4.89 -8.74
C VAL A 31 6.59 -5.56 -9.44
N GLN A 32 6.39 -6.16 -10.61
CA GLN A 32 7.46 -6.89 -11.31
C GLN A 32 8.31 -6.02 -12.24
N LEU A 33 7.73 -4.96 -12.83
CA LEU A 33 8.36 -4.15 -13.88
C LEU A 33 8.49 -2.67 -13.49
N GLY A 34 8.00 -2.28 -12.32
CA GLY A 34 8.10 -0.91 -11.83
C GLY A 34 9.43 -0.62 -11.12
N ASP A 35 9.75 0.67 -11.04
CA ASP A 35 10.88 1.18 -10.29
C ASP A 35 10.61 1.07 -8.78
N LEU A 36 11.54 0.45 -8.06
CA LEU A 36 11.47 0.25 -6.62
C LEU A 36 12.04 1.45 -5.87
N TYR A 37 11.24 2.01 -4.97
CA TYR A 37 11.63 3.03 -4.00
C TYR A 37 11.51 2.48 -2.58
N ARG A 38 12.62 2.37 -1.86
CA ARG A 38 12.62 2.06 -0.42
C ARG A 38 12.41 3.36 0.36
N LEU A 39 11.41 3.40 1.24
CA LEU A 39 10.97 4.62 1.92
C LEU A 39 11.31 4.62 3.42
N ARG A 40 11.15 3.48 4.10
CA ARG A 40 11.61 3.28 5.49
C ARG A 40 12.29 1.93 5.66
N SER A 41 13.45 1.94 6.29
CA SER A 41 14.24 0.76 6.60
C SER A 41 13.68 0.04 7.84
N PRO A 42 13.50 -1.30 7.80
CA PRO A 42 13.15 -2.07 8.99
C PRO A 42 14.27 -2.09 10.05
N TYR A 43 15.46 -1.57 9.75
CA TYR A 43 16.60 -1.51 10.66
C TYR A 43 16.74 -0.16 11.38
N GLU A 44 15.91 0.82 11.02
CA GLU A 44 15.99 2.19 11.54
C GLU A 44 14.77 2.56 12.41
N GLY A 45 13.87 1.60 12.62
CA GLY A 45 12.72 1.75 13.51
C GLY A 45 11.65 0.68 13.24
N ASP A 46 10.50 0.86 13.85
CA ASP A 46 9.49 -0.19 13.95
C ASP A 46 8.57 -0.28 12.72
N THR A 47 8.80 0.58 11.72
CA THR A 47 8.03 0.58 10.46
C THR A 47 8.93 0.38 9.26
N SER A 48 8.48 -0.41 8.28
CA SER A 48 9.11 -0.53 6.98
C SER A 48 8.15 -0.12 5.89
N SER A 49 8.65 0.54 4.85
CA SER A 49 7.81 0.89 3.71
C SER A 49 8.61 1.00 2.42
N LEU A 50 7.93 0.68 1.33
CA LEU A 50 8.45 0.77 -0.03
C LEU A 50 7.31 1.04 -0.99
N MET A 51 7.64 1.45 -2.20
CA MET A 51 6.68 1.50 -3.29
C MET A 51 7.29 1.12 -4.61
N TYR A 52 6.45 0.62 -5.51
CA TYR A 52 6.78 0.42 -6.92
C TYR A 52 6.03 1.45 -7.75
N VAL A 53 6.70 2.12 -8.68
CA VAL A 53 6.09 3.04 -9.65
C VAL A 53 6.31 2.49 -11.05
N HIS A 54 5.25 2.43 -11.83
CA HIS A 54 5.31 1.94 -13.20
C HIS A 54 4.57 2.92 -14.11
N ASP A 55 5.29 3.43 -15.10
CA ASP A 55 4.71 4.24 -16.17
C ASP A 55 4.39 3.34 -17.36
N ALA A 56 3.10 3.19 -17.63
CA ALA A 56 2.60 2.45 -18.78
C ALA A 56 1.95 3.44 -19.76
N GLN A 57 2.62 3.68 -20.89
CA GLN A 57 2.14 4.56 -21.98
C GLN A 57 1.86 6.01 -21.53
N GLY A 58 2.69 6.57 -20.65
CA GLY A 58 2.57 7.94 -20.15
C GLY A 58 1.50 8.11 -19.08
N LYS A 59 1.11 7.01 -18.42
CA LYS A 59 0.23 7.00 -17.27
C LYS A 59 0.88 6.26 -16.12
N GLN A 60 1.14 6.97 -15.04
CA GLN A 60 1.75 6.39 -13.86
C GLN A 60 0.73 5.61 -13.01
N ARG A 61 1.11 4.38 -12.65
CA ARG A 61 0.47 3.60 -11.58
C ARG A 61 1.53 3.23 -10.56
N ALA A 62 1.16 3.22 -9.29
CA ALA A 62 2.06 2.84 -8.22
C ALA A 62 1.37 1.96 -7.19
N VAL A 63 2.16 1.16 -6.46
CA VAL A 63 1.68 0.45 -5.27
C VAL A 63 2.63 0.74 -4.13
N PHE A 64 2.09 1.32 -3.07
CA PHE A 64 2.77 1.64 -1.83
C PHE A 64 2.42 0.60 -0.78
N PHE A 65 3.46 0.10 -0.10
CA PHE A 65 3.38 -0.88 0.97
C PHE A 65 3.97 -0.28 2.24
N ALA A 66 3.26 -0.45 3.35
CA ALA A 66 3.76 -0.13 4.68
C ALA A 66 3.52 -1.30 5.63
N PHE A 67 4.47 -1.52 6.53
CA PHE A 67 4.45 -2.55 7.54
C PHE A 67 4.82 -1.94 8.90
N LEU A 68 4.08 -2.33 9.94
CA LEU A 68 4.45 -2.13 11.34
C LEU A 68 5.00 -3.47 11.85
N MET A 69 6.24 -3.48 12.29
CA MET A 69 6.94 -4.69 12.74
C MET A 69 6.65 -4.95 14.22
N GLU A 70 6.72 -3.92 15.06
CA GLU A 70 6.49 -4.02 16.49
C GLU A 70 5.67 -2.80 16.94
N GLN A 71 4.79 -2.98 17.92
CA GLN A 71 3.98 -1.91 18.47
C GLN A 71 4.34 -1.63 19.93
N HIS A 72 4.76 -0.40 20.21
CA HIS A 72 5.05 0.08 21.56
C HIS A 72 4.00 1.07 22.06
N VAL A 73 3.84 1.12 23.39
CA VAL A 73 2.90 2.06 24.02
C VAL A 73 3.43 3.48 23.86
N GLY A 74 2.63 4.33 23.20
CA GLY A 74 2.98 5.74 22.98
C GLY A 74 3.61 6.02 21.61
N ASP A 75 3.66 5.04 20.71
CA ASP A 75 4.19 5.23 19.37
C ASP A 75 3.47 6.34 18.60
N VAL A 76 4.27 7.19 17.99
CA VAL A 76 3.83 8.25 17.07
C VAL A 76 4.59 8.07 15.76
N HIS A 77 3.91 7.53 14.76
CA HIS A 77 4.47 7.40 13.41
C HIS A 77 4.06 8.62 12.58
N GLY A 78 5.04 9.43 12.17
CA GLY A 78 4.79 10.52 11.24
C GLY A 78 4.41 10.01 9.83
N PRO A 79 3.94 10.92 8.95
CA PRO A 79 3.60 10.56 7.59
C PRO A 79 4.79 9.98 6.81
N ILE A 80 4.48 9.12 5.83
CA ILE A 80 5.47 8.55 4.92
C ILE A 80 5.40 9.31 3.59
N GLN A 81 6.48 10.02 3.26
CA GLN A 81 6.65 10.70 1.98
C GLN A 81 6.86 9.67 0.87
N LEU A 82 6.05 9.76 -0.19
CA LEU A 82 6.18 8.90 -1.37
C LEU A 82 7.32 9.40 -2.29
N ARG A 83 7.72 8.57 -3.26
CA ARG A 83 8.80 8.88 -4.22
C ARG A 83 8.46 8.36 -5.61
N GLY A 84 9.09 8.93 -6.64
CA GLY A 84 8.96 8.48 -8.03
C GLY A 84 7.69 8.90 -8.76
N LEU A 85 6.78 9.60 -8.09
CA LEU A 85 5.57 10.15 -8.71
C LEU A 85 5.91 11.44 -9.49
N ASP A 86 5.14 11.74 -10.53
CA ASP A 86 5.17 13.05 -11.17
C ASP A 86 4.47 14.09 -10.27
N PRO A 87 5.16 15.16 -9.83
CA PRO A 87 4.60 16.18 -8.95
C PRO A 87 3.49 17.01 -9.59
N ALA A 88 3.44 17.10 -10.93
CA ALA A 88 2.43 17.85 -11.66
C ALA A 88 1.13 17.05 -11.90
N LYS A 89 1.11 15.76 -11.54
CA LYS A 89 -0.02 14.85 -11.76
C LYS A 89 -0.85 14.63 -10.49
N ARG A 90 -2.03 14.05 -10.68
CA ARG A 90 -2.95 13.68 -9.61
C ARG A 90 -3.18 12.18 -9.63
N TYR A 91 -3.38 11.60 -8.45
CA TYR A 91 -3.50 10.16 -8.26
C TYR A 91 -4.73 9.84 -7.45
N LEU A 92 -5.55 8.92 -7.95
CA LEU A 92 -6.61 8.27 -7.17
C LEU A 92 -5.97 7.22 -6.27
N LEU A 93 -6.22 7.31 -4.97
CA LEU A 93 -5.72 6.35 -3.99
C LEU A 93 -6.79 5.31 -3.69
N ARG A 94 -6.44 4.03 -3.79
CA ARG A 94 -7.29 2.91 -3.38
C ARG A 94 -6.54 2.01 -2.43
N GLU A 95 -7.09 1.87 -1.23
CA GLU A 95 -6.64 0.79 -0.34
C GLU A 95 -7.12 -0.55 -0.89
N ILE A 96 -6.21 -1.52 -0.99
CA ILE A 96 -6.48 -2.82 -1.60
C ILE A 96 -6.18 -3.95 -0.61
N ASN A 97 -6.54 -5.18 -0.99
CA ASN A 97 -6.32 -6.38 -0.16
C ASN A 97 -6.97 -6.33 1.24
N LEU A 98 -8.09 -5.61 1.37
CA LEU A 98 -8.87 -5.50 2.59
C LEU A 98 -9.54 -6.84 2.97
N ALA A 99 -9.64 -7.15 4.26
CA ALA A 99 -10.47 -8.27 4.73
C ALA A 99 -11.95 -8.02 4.42
N ASP A 100 -12.43 -6.79 4.67
CA ASP A 100 -13.78 -6.31 4.36
C ASP A 100 -13.68 -5.10 3.40
N PRO A 101 -14.12 -5.21 2.13
CA PRO A 101 -14.12 -4.10 1.19
C PRO A 101 -14.89 -2.86 1.66
N ALA A 102 -15.88 -3.03 2.55
CA ALA A 102 -16.69 -1.93 3.06
C ALA A 102 -15.99 -1.14 4.18
N LYS A 103 -14.79 -1.56 4.60
CA LYS A 103 -14.06 -0.99 5.74
C LYS A 103 -12.60 -0.69 5.38
N PRO A 104 -12.33 0.26 4.47
CA PRO A 104 -10.98 0.78 4.31
C PRO A 104 -10.52 1.43 5.62
N MET A 105 -9.26 1.23 5.99
CA MET A 105 -8.64 1.89 7.13
C MET A 105 -8.19 3.31 6.75
N SER A 106 -7.79 3.49 5.50
CA SER A 106 -7.27 4.75 4.98
C SER A 106 -8.37 5.79 4.80
N ARG A 107 -8.16 6.95 5.42
CA ARG A 107 -8.96 8.15 5.10
C ARG A 107 -8.77 8.64 3.66
N TYR A 108 -7.77 8.14 2.95
CA TYR A 108 -7.45 8.52 1.58
C TYR A 108 -8.04 7.56 0.54
N HIS A 109 -8.74 6.50 0.97
CA HIS A 109 -9.44 5.61 0.05
C HIS A 109 -10.44 6.41 -0.80
N ASP A 110 -10.39 6.20 -2.12
CA ASP A 110 -11.16 6.91 -3.15
C ASP A 110 -10.97 8.44 -3.19
N HIS A 111 -9.85 8.94 -2.65
CA HIS A 111 -9.47 10.35 -2.76
C HIS A 111 -8.42 10.57 -3.83
N VAL A 112 -8.49 11.76 -4.45
CA VAL A 112 -7.49 12.22 -5.43
C VAL A 112 -6.53 13.20 -4.77
N LEU A 113 -5.24 12.89 -4.78
CA LEU A 113 -4.17 13.73 -4.23
C LEU A 113 -3.15 14.10 -5.30
N GLY A 114 -2.52 15.27 -5.15
CA GLY A 114 -1.41 15.70 -6.01
C GLY A 114 -0.13 14.92 -5.73
N GLY A 115 0.65 14.62 -6.78
CA GLY A 115 1.94 13.96 -6.64
C GLY A 115 2.91 14.77 -5.77
N ASP A 116 2.88 16.09 -5.88
CA ASP A 116 3.61 17.02 -5.03
C ASP A 116 3.23 16.87 -3.54
N PHE A 117 1.94 16.79 -3.21
CA PHE A 117 1.46 16.57 -1.85
C PHE A 117 1.92 15.21 -1.32
N LEU A 118 1.79 14.16 -2.12
CA LEU A 118 2.20 12.80 -1.75
C LEU A 118 3.70 12.70 -1.48
N MET A 119 4.52 13.43 -2.23
CA MET A 119 5.99 13.42 -2.07
C MET A 119 6.48 14.38 -0.98
N ASN A 120 5.81 15.52 -0.76
CA ASN A 120 6.26 16.52 0.21
C ASN A 120 5.61 16.35 1.59
N ARG A 121 4.30 16.09 1.66
CA ARG A 121 3.56 15.91 2.92
C ARG A 121 3.49 14.46 3.35
N GLY A 122 3.34 13.54 2.40
CA GLY A 122 3.21 12.10 2.65
C GLY A 122 1.84 11.65 3.14
N LEU A 123 1.74 10.36 3.42
CA LEU A 123 0.52 9.71 3.92
C LEU A 123 0.68 9.30 5.38
N ASP A 124 -0.32 9.64 6.19
CA ASP A 124 -0.45 9.11 7.55
C ASP A 124 -1.06 7.70 7.48
N ILE A 125 -0.40 6.73 8.11
CA ILE A 125 -0.89 5.34 8.12
C ILE A 125 -1.70 5.11 9.40
N PRO A 126 -2.96 4.65 9.29
CA PRO A 126 -3.85 4.45 10.42
C PRO A 126 -3.54 3.12 11.13
N TRP A 127 -2.34 2.99 11.71
CA TRP A 127 -1.96 1.82 12.49
C TRP A 127 -2.96 1.60 13.62
N ASN A 128 -3.42 0.36 13.79
CA ASN A 128 -4.19 -0.03 14.95
C ASN A 128 -3.32 0.15 16.21
N LYS A 129 -3.91 0.68 17.28
CA LYS A 129 -3.24 0.84 18.58
C LYS A 129 -3.12 -0.48 19.35
N LYS A 130 -3.58 -1.59 18.78
CA LYS A 130 -3.45 -2.93 19.34
C LYS A 130 -3.05 -3.91 18.25
N GLY A 131 -1.88 -4.52 18.42
CA GLY A 131 -1.39 -5.63 17.62
C GLY A 131 -0.09 -5.31 16.88
N ASP A 132 0.82 -6.26 16.89
CA ASP A 132 2.04 -6.22 16.10
C ASP A 132 1.77 -6.68 14.65
N TYR A 133 2.80 -6.58 13.80
CA TYR A 133 2.80 -7.16 12.45
C TYR A 133 1.64 -6.71 11.56
N GLN A 134 1.36 -5.41 11.54
CA GLN A 134 0.31 -4.84 10.72
C GLN A 134 0.84 -4.51 9.32
N SER A 135 -0.04 -4.61 8.31
CA SER A 135 0.30 -4.26 6.94
C SER A 135 -0.77 -3.38 6.31
N PHE A 136 -0.33 -2.53 5.38
CA PHE A 136 -1.15 -1.56 4.69
C PHE A 136 -0.67 -1.42 3.26
N VAL A 137 -1.61 -1.41 2.30
CA VAL A 137 -1.29 -1.27 0.89
C VAL A 137 -2.25 -0.31 0.20
N ILE A 138 -1.69 0.67 -0.51
CA ILE A 138 -2.44 1.58 -1.37
C ILE A 138 -1.92 1.44 -2.79
N GLU A 139 -2.86 1.29 -3.71
CA GLU A 139 -2.62 1.54 -5.12
C GLU A 139 -2.91 3.01 -5.44
N LEU A 140 -2.05 3.58 -6.29
CA LEU A 140 -2.18 4.90 -6.86
C LEU A 140 -2.34 4.78 -8.37
N GLU A 141 -3.34 5.44 -8.93
CA GLU A 141 -3.56 5.50 -10.38
C GLU A 141 -3.66 6.96 -10.82
N GLU A 142 -2.82 7.37 -11.77
CA GLU A 142 -2.89 8.70 -12.37
C GLU A 142 -4.29 8.96 -12.93
N THR A 143 -4.85 10.12 -12.59
CA THR A 143 -6.19 10.52 -13.01
C THR A 143 -6.25 11.99 -13.41
N ASN A 144 -7.18 12.29 -14.31
CA ASN A 144 -7.54 13.66 -14.69
C ASN A 144 -8.67 14.23 -13.82
N ALA A 145 -9.17 13.47 -12.85
CA ALA A 145 -10.20 13.93 -11.93
C ALA A 145 -9.66 15.05 -11.02
N ARG A 146 -10.52 16.05 -10.77
CA ARG A 146 -10.21 17.16 -9.85
C ARG A 146 -10.43 16.73 -8.41
#